data_AF-A0A7I3ZNU3-F1
#
_entry.id   AF-A0A7I3ZNU3-F1
#
_cell.length_a   1.000
_cell.length_b   1.000
_cell.length_c   1.000
_cell.angle_alpha   90.00
_cell.angle_beta   90.00
_cell.angle_gamma   90.00
#
_symmetry.space_group_name_H-M   'P 1'
#
loop_
_entity.id
_entity.type
_entity.pdbx_description
1 polymer ?
#
loop_
_entity_poly.entity_id
_entity_poly.type
_entity_poly.pdbx_seq_one_letter_code
_entity_poly.pdbx_strand_id
1 'polypeptide(L)'
;LIEELAFENKQLTTLSNIKLTKSPMLNEKKTHFERDWHFSRQKVENDTIKVNFVQTLQQSADILTKVLSKNKFAACRSRLCFKAVDEVTT
;
A
#
# COMPACT_ATOMS: atom_id res chain seq x y z
N LEU A 1 11.97 -4.09 -40.35
CA LEU A 1 11.69 -5.38 -39.65
C LEU A 1 11.74 -5.28 -38.13
N ILE A 2 12.79 -4.73 -37.50
CA ILE A 2 12.86 -4.62 -36.02
C ILE A 2 11.91 -3.54 -35.45
N GLU A 3 11.76 -2.39 -36.12
CA GLU A 3 10.85 -1.31 -35.67
C GLU A 3 9.37 -1.65 -35.84
N GLU A 4 9.03 -2.43 -36.86
CA GLU A 4 7.66 -2.82 -37.19
C GLU A 4 7.11 -3.83 -36.16
N LEU A 5 7.95 -4.79 -35.74
CA LEU A 5 7.66 -5.72 -34.64
C LEU A 5 7.55 -5.00 -33.29
N ALA A 6 8.31 -3.92 -33.06
CA ALA A 6 8.20 -3.12 -31.83
C ALA A 6 6.88 -2.32 -31.79
N PHE A 7 6.44 -1.79 -32.93
CA PHE A 7 5.14 -1.12 -33.05
C PHE A 7 3.98 -2.10 -32.83
N GLU A 8 4.03 -3.28 -33.42
CA GLU A 8 2.99 -4.30 -33.28
C GLU A 8 2.90 -4.86 -31.83
N ASN A 9 4.06 -5.08 -31.18
CA ASN A 9 4.11 -5.43 -29.75
C ASN A 9 3.61 -4.29 -28.84
N LYS A 10 3.82 -3.02 -29.22
CA LYS A 10 3.26 -1.86 -28.50
C LYS A 10 1.74 -1.80 -28.61
N GLN A 11 1.17 -2.17 -29.76
CA GLN A 11 -0.28 -2.24 -29.93
C GLN A 11 -0.89 -3.41 -29.13
N LEU A 12 -0.24 -4.57 -29.08
CA LEU A 12 -0.70 -5.73 -28.29
C LEU A 12 -0.66 -5.47 -26.78
N THR A 13 0.38 -4.79 -26.29
CA THR A 13 0.47 -4.35 -24.88
C THR A 13 -0.57 -3.27 -24.57
N THR A 14 -0.82 -2.33 -25.49
CA THR A 14 -1.84 -1.29 -25.31
C THR A 14 -3.26 -1.88 -25.25
N LEU A 15 -3.59 -2.81 -26.15
CA LEU A 15 -4.92 -3.45 -26.19
C LEU A 15 -5.17 -4.37 -24.98
N SER A 16 -4.15 -5.11 -24.52
CA SER A 16 -4.25 -5.92 -23.30
C SER A 16 -4.36 -5.04 -22.04
N ASN A 17 -3.60 -3.94 -21.97
CA ASN A 17 -3.71 -2.97 -20.88
C ASN A 17 -5.09 -2.30 -20.83
N ILE A 18 -5.69 -1.96 -21.98
CA ILE A 18 -7.05 -1.40 -22.06
C ILE A 18 -8.10 -2.42 -21.59
N LYS A 19 -7.92 -3.70 -21.90
CA LYS A 19 -8.83 -4.76 -21.42
C LYS A 19 -8.71 -4.96 -19.90
N LEU A 20 -7.50 -4.86 -19.35
CA LEU A 20 -7.27 -4.91 -17.90
C LEU A 20 -7.85 -3.69 -17.17
N THR A 21 -7.79 -2.49 -17.77
CA THR A 21 -8.43 -1.27 -17.23
C THR A 21 -9.92 -1.16 -17.55
N LYS A 22 -10.52 -2.15 -18.21
CA LYS A 22 -11.98 -2.27 -18.38
C LYS A 22 -12.59 -3.39 -17.55
N SER A 23 -11.76 -4.17 -16.85
CA SER A 23 -12.25 -5.21 -15.94
C SER A 23 -12.85 -4.56 -14.68
N PRO A 24 -14.16 -4.68 -14.41
CA PRO A 24 -14.83 -3.96 -13.33
C PRO A 24 -14.22 -4.28 -11.96
N MET A 25 -13.88 -5.55 -11.73
CA MET A 25 -13.34 -6.01 -10.45
C MET A 25 -11.93 -5.48 -10.14
N LEU A 26 -11.11 -5.27 -11.18
CA LEU A 26 -9.77 -4.69 -11.01
C LEU A 26 -9.85 -3.16 -10.95
N ASN A 27 -10.78 -2.58 -11.71
CA ASN A 27 -11.03 -1.14 -11.73
C ASN A 27 -11.58 -0.63 -10.42
N GLU A 28 -12.54 -1.31 -9.79
CA GLU A 28 -13.06 -0.87 -8.49
C GLU A 28 -11.92 -0.82 -7.46
N LYS A 29 -11.11 -1.88 -7.35
CA LYS A 29 -9.97 -1.91 -6.40
C LYS A 29 -8.90 -0.86 -6.74
N LYS A 30 -8.59 -0.65 -8.02
CA LYS A 30 -7.65 0.39 -8.47
C LYS A 30 -8.18 1.79 -8.23
N THR A 31 -9.45 2.05 -8.54
CA THR A 31 -10.09 3.36 -8.37
C THR A 31 -10.22 3.75 -6.90
N HIS A 32 -10.48 2.81 -6.00
CA HIS A 32 -10.45 3.08 -4.56
C HIS A 32 -9.05 3.46 -4.09
N PHE A 33 -8.03 2.67 -4.45
CA PHE A 33 -6.64 2.97 -4.08
C PHE A 33 -6.13 4.29 -4.69
N GLU A 34 -6.42 4.53 -5.97
CA GLU A 34 -6.04 5.75 -6.68
C GLU A 34 -6.72 6.99 -6.07
N ARG A 35 -8.01 6.88 -5.72
CA ARG A 35 -8.75 7.95 -5.04
C ARG A 35 -8.15 8.26 -3.67
N ASP A 36 -7.87 7.25 -2.86
CA ASP A 36 -7.33 7.43 -1.51
C ASP A 36 -5.91 8.03 -1.55
N TRP A 37 -5.10 7.62 -2.53
CA TRP A 37 -3.79 8.19 -2.80
C TRP A 37 -3.86 9.68 -3.17
N HIS A 38 -4.68 10.03 -4.17
CA HIS A 38 -4.83 11.42 -4.62
C HIS A 38 -5.42 12.31 -3.52
N PHE A 39 -6.41 11.80 -2.78
CA PHE A 39 -7.01 12.52 -1.65
C PHE A 39 -5.97 12.81 -0.56
N SER A 40 -5.20 11.80 -0.15
CA SER A 40 -4.17 11.95 0.88
C SER A 40 -3.09 12.94 0.45
N ARG A 41 -2.62 12.84 -0.79
CA ARG A 41 -1.62 13.75 -1.35
C ARG A 41 -2.12 15.20 -1.37
N GLN A 42 -3.34 15.44 -1.85
CA GLN A 42 -3.92 16.78 -1.90
C GLN A 42 -4.06 17.40 -0.51
N LYS A 43 -4.39 16.60 0.51
CA LYS A 43 -4.48 17.06 1.89
C LYS A 43 -3.13 17.44 2.49
N VAL A 44 -2.05 16.77 2.08
CA VAL A 44 -0.68 17.12 2.47
C VAL A 44 -0.20 18.37 1.73
N GLU A 45 -0.44 18.47 0.42
CA GLU A 45 -0.07 19.65 -0.39
C GLU A 45 -0.80 20.93 0.06
N ASN A 46 -2.05 20.79 0.51
CA ASN A 46 -2.83 21.90 1.06
C ASN A 46 -2.54 22.19 2.55
N ASP A 47 -1.47 21.63 3.13
CA ASP A 47 -1.08 21.76 4.55
C ASP A 47 -2.19 21.41 5.56
N THR A 48 -3.24 20.71 5.11
CA THR A 48 -4.37 20.29 5.96
C THR A 48 -3.96 19.12 6.85
N ILE A 49 -3.01 18.30 6.39
CA ILE A 49 -2.42 17.19 7.14
C ILE A 49 -0.90 17.33 7.08
N LYS A 50 -0.24 17.32 8.24
CA LYS A 50 1.22 17.31 8.34
C LYS A 50 1.73 15.88 8.53
N VAL A 51 2.58 15.42 7.62
CA VAL A 51 3.24 14.11 7.73
C VAL A 51 4.57 14.29 8.44
N ASN A 52 4.70 13.70 9.62
CA ASN A 52 5.95 13.69 10.37
C ASN A 52 6.61 12.31 10.23
N PHE A 53 7.92 12.31 10.01
CA PHE A 53 8.68 11.06 10.01
C PHE A 53 8.70 10.46 11.41
N VAL A 54 8.31 9.19 11.50
CA VAL A 54 8.39 8.38 12.72
C VAL A 54 9.35 7.24 12.46
N GLN A 55 10.26 6.99 13.39
CA GLN A 55 11.20 5.88 13.25
C GLN A 55 10.45 4.55 13.20
N THR A 56 10.94 3.58 12.44
CA THR A 56 10.29 2.27 12.21
C THR A 56 9.87 1.55 13.50
N LEU A 57 10.69 1.61 14.56
CA LEU A 57 10.40 0.99 15.85
C LEU A 57 9.30 1.71 16.66
N GLN A 58 8.94 2.91 16.24
CA GLN A 58 7.92 3.76 16.85
C GLN A 58 6.64 3.82 16.00
N GLN A 59 6.69 3.36 14.75
CA GLN A 59 5.56 3.30 13.83
C GLN A 59 4.74 2.02 14.09
N SER A 60 3.83 2.08 15.06
CA SER A 60 3.01 0.92 15.48
C SER A 60 2.19 0.29 14.35
N ALA A 61 1.78 1.07 13.35
CA ALA A 61 1.06 0.60 12.15
C ALA A 61 1.87 -0.38 11.29
N ASP A 62 3.20 -0.42 11.44
CA ASP A 62 4.06 -1.36 10.71
C ASP A 62 3.73 -2.82 11.04
N ILE A 63 3.17 -3.09 12.22
CA ILE A 63 2.75 -4.44 12.61
C ILE A 63 1.65 -5.01 11.70
N LEU A 64 0.82 -4.14 11.11
CA LEU A 64 -0.32 -4.53 10.27
C LEU A 64 0.01 -4.48 8.77
N THR A 65 1.07 -3.78 8.39
CA THR A 65 1.34 -3.42 6.99
C THR A 65 2.65 -3.98 6.45
N LYS A 66 3.55 -4.46 7.32
CA LYS A 66 4.89 -4.94 6.94
C LYS A 66 5.19 -6.30 7.55
N VAL A 67 5.99 -7.09 6.83
CA VAL A 67 6.61 -8.29 7.39
C VAL A 67 7.77 -7.84 8.29
N LEU A 68 7.61 -8.01 9.60
CA LEU A 68 8.60 -7.60 10.61
C LEU A 68 9.37 -8.79 11.17
N SER A 69 10.66 -8.59 11.48
CA SER A 69 11.42 -9.55 12.28
C SER A 69 10.88 -9.62 13.71
N LYS A 70 11.06 -10.75 14.39
CA LYS A 70 10.51 -11.01 15.74
C LYS A 70 10.80 -9.86 16.73
N ASN A 71 12.01 -9.31 16.73
CA ASN A 71 12.41 -8.22 17.61
C ASN A 71 11.65 -6.91 17.31
N LYS A 72 11.47 -6.57 16.03
CA LYS A 72 10.72 -5.38 15.60
C LYS A 72 9.23 -5.54 15.92
N PHE A 73 8.69 -6.74 15.69
CA PHE A 73 7.31 -7.06 16.03
C PHE A 73 7.06 -6.92 17.54
N ALA A 74 7.93 -7.45 18.40
CA ALA A 74 7.81 -7.33 19.85
C ALA A 74 7.84 -5.86 20.32
N ALA A 75 8.75 -5.04 19.77
CA ALA A 75 8.86 -3.62 20.09
C ALA A 75 7.64 -2.80 19.62
N CYS A 76 7.06 -3.12 18.46
CA CYS A 76 5.82 -2.49 18.00
C CYS A 76 4.59 -2.97 18.81
N ARG A 77 4.55 -4.26 19.18
CA ARG A 77 3.46 -4.85 19.98
C ARG A 77 3.37 -4.26 21.38
N SER A 78 4.50 -4.04 22.05
CA SER A 78 4.53 -3.43 23.38
C SER A 78 3.95 -2.01 23.39
N ARG A 79 4.06 -1.28 22.28
CA ARG A 79 3.49 0.08 22.13
C ARG A 79 1.99 0.11 21.92
N LEU A 80 1.41 -1.00 21.43
CA LEU A 80 -0.02 -1.14 21.19
C LEU A 80 -0.77 -1.71 22.40
N CYS A 81 -0.09 -1.90 23.53
CA CYS A 81 -0.65 -2.49 24.76
C CYS A 81 -1.30 -3.87 24.57
N PHE A 82 -0.95 -4.61 23.50
CA PHE A 82 -1.41 -5.98 23.31
C PHE A 82 -0.65 -6.90 24.28
N LYS A 83 -1.36 -7.44 25.27
CA LYS A 83 -0.85 -8.54 26.10
C LYS A 83 -0.91 -9.84 25.32
N ALA A 84 0.08 -10.71 25.52
CA ALA A 84 -0.02 -12.08 25.00
C ALA A 84 -1.23 -12.76 25.65
N VAL A 85 -1.94 -13.58 24.88
CA VAL A 85 -3.15 -14.30 25.34
C VAL A 85 -2.80 -15.36 26.42
N ASP A 86 -1.53 -15.57 26.71
CA ASP A 86 -1.04 -16.58 27.65
C ASP A 86 -1.01 -16.11 29.13
N GLU A 87 -1.43 -14.87 29.43
CA GLU A 87 -1.44 -14.31 30.80
C GLU A 87 -2.86 -14.14 31.41
N VAL A 88 -3.92 -14.65 30.77
CA VAL A 88 -5.33 -14.51 31.25
C VAL A 88 -5.91 -15.84 31.76
N THR A 89 -5.06 -16.73 32.25
CA THR A 89 -5.51 -17.89 33.03
C THR A 89 -4.69 -18.01 34.31
N THR A 90 -5.02 -17.19 35.30
CA THR A 90 -4.94 -17.52 36.73
C THR A 90 -5.92 -16.60 37.47
#